data_AF-A0A944BPG1-F1
#
_entry.id   AF-A0A944BPG1-F1
#
_cell.length_a   1.000
_cell.length_b   1.000
_cell.length_c   1.000
_cell.angle_alpha   90.00
_cell.angle_beta   90.00
_cell.angle_gamma   90.00
#
_symmetry.space_group_name_H-M   'P 1'
#
loop_
_entity.id
_entity.type
_entity.pdbx_description
1 polymer ?
#
loop_
_entity_poly.entity_id
_entity_poly.type
_entity_poly.pdbx_seq_one_letter_code
_entity_poly.pdbx_strand_id
1 'polypeptide(L)'
;VEGGKVCLRCHAYRLSLAYQYAASHHYDYFTTVMTVSCKKPSKELNEIAEKLAKQYPNTKYLYSDFKKNNGQKIGIDIAKEYQLYRQNYCGCLPSLNERKKQTA
;
A
#
# COMPACT_ATOMS: atom_id res chain seq x y z
N VAL A 1 -16.02 -5.08 4.61
CA VAL A 1 -14.93 -6.08 4.72
C VAL A 1 -13.73 -5.59 3.95
N GLU A 2 -12.60 -5.41 4.65
CA GLU A 2 -11.30 -5.18 4.02
C GLU A 2 -10.98 -6.29 2.99
N GLY A 3 -10.46 -5.93 1.82
CA GLY A 3 -10.11 -6.89 0.76
C GLY A 3 -11.18 -7.10 -0.31
N GLY A 4 -12.32 -6.40 -0.24
CA GLY A 4 -13.35 -6.45 -1.28
C GLY A 4 -13.01 -5.67 -2.56
N LYS A 5 -13.87 -5.78 -3.59
CA LYS A 5 -13.72 -5.09 -4.89
C LYS A 5 -13.54 -3.57 -4.79
N VAL A 6 -14.18 -2.94 -3.79
CA VAL A 6 -14.03 -1.50 -3.52
C VAL A 6 -12.60 -1.14 -3.09
N CYS A 7 -11.92 -2.01 -2.34
CA CYS A 7 -10.55 -1.77 -1.90
C CYS A 7 -9.58 -1.65 -3.09
N LEU A 8 -9.74 -2.47 -4.14
CA LEU A 8 -8.90 -2.37 -5.34
C LEU A 8 -9.07 -1.02 -6.05
N ARG A 9 -10.29 -0.47 -6.11
CA ARG A 9 -10.52 0.89 -6.64
C ARG A 9 -9.82 1.94 -5.79
N CYS A 10 -9.91 1.84 -4.46
CA CYS A 10 -9.19 2.74 -3.56
C CYS A 10 -7.66 2.63 -3.73
N HIS A 11 -7.12 1.43 -3.89
CA HIS A 11 -5.69 1.23 -4.12
C HIS A 11 -5.26 1.87 -5.44
N ALA A 12 -6.00 1.66 -6.52
CA ALA A 12 -5.71 2.26 -7.83
C ALA A 12 -5.71 3.79 -7.76
N TYR A 13 -6.72 4.38 -7.12
CA TYR A 13 -6.79 5.82 -6.91
C TYR A 13 -5.62 6.37 -6.09
N ARG A 14 -5.26 5.70 -4.98
CA ARG A 14 -4.13 6.12 -4.15
C ARG A 14 -2.79 5.98 -4.87
N LEU A 15 -2.62 4.90 -5.64
CA LEU A 15 -1.43 4.71 -6.46
C LEU A 15 -1.34 5.77 -7.55
N SER A 16 -2.43 6.09 -8.25
CA SER A 16 -2.40 7.09 -9.32
C SER A 16 -1.99 8.47 -8.82
N LEU A 17 -2.52 8.90 -7.67
CA LEU A 17 -2.14 10.18 -7.07
C LEU A 17 -0.66 10.21 -6.65
N ALA A 18 -0.18 9.15 -6.01
CA ALA A 18 1.21 9.07 -5.58
C ALA A 18 2.18 8.97 -6.76
N TYR A 19 1.79 8.27 -7.82
CA TYR A 19 2.57 8.17 -9.07
C TYR A 19 2.62 9.52 -9.78
N GLN A 20 1.48 10.21 -9.88
CA GLN A 20 1.41 11.55 -10.46
C GLN A 20 2.33 12.52 -9.72
N TYR A 21 2.34 12.47 -8.38
CA TYR A 21 3.25 13.26 -7.57
C TYR A 21 4.72 12.90 -7.86
N ALA A 22 5.05 11.62 -7.94
CA ALA A 22 6.41 11.17 -8.23
C ALA A 22 6.89 11.66 -9.61
N ALA A 23 6.03 11.55 -10.63
CA ALA A 23 6.32 12.00 -11.98
C ALA A 23 6.46 13.53 -12.08
N SER A 24 5.61 14.30 -11.40
CA SER A 24 5.67 15.77 -11.41
C SER A 24 6.90 16.34 -10.70
N HIS A 25 7.53 15.55 -9.82
CA HIS A 25 8.74 15.92 -9.09
C HIS A 25 10.00 15.21 -9.62
N HIS A 26 9.92 14.60 -10.80
CA HIS A 26 11.07 14.00 -11.50
C HIS A 26 11.80 12.90 -10.70
N TYR A 27 11.07 12.12 -9.90
CA TYR A 27 11.66 10.95 -9.27
C TYR A 27 11.90 9.84 -10.31
N ASP A 28 13.06 9.19 -10.24
CA ASP A 28 13.40 8.08 -11.15
C ASP A 28 12.54 6.84 -10.92
N TYR A 29 12.15 6.60 -9.67
CA TYR A 29 11.40 5.41 -9.25
C TYR A 29 10.26 5.74 -8.29
N PHE A 30 9.18 4.98 -8.41
CA PHE A 30 8.04 4.95 -7.51
C PHE A 30 7.76 3.52 -7.04
N THR A 31 7.38 3.34 -5.77
CA THR A 31 6.89 2.07 -5.22
C THR A 31 5.85 2.32 -4.14
N THR A 32 5.30 1.24 -3.56
CA THR A 32 4.30 1.33 -2.50
C THR A 32 4.63 0.40 -1.33
N VAL A 33 4.41 0.90 -0.12
CA VAL A 33 4.48 0.09 1.12
C VAL A 33 3.27 -0.82 1.31
N MET A 34 2.23 -0.69 0.47
CA MET A 34 1.01 -1.51 0.59
C MET A 34 1.28 -3.01 0.38
N THR A 35 2.38 -3.38 -0.28
CA THR A 35 2.80 -4.78 -0.53
C THR A 35 3.45 -5.44 0.69
N VAL A 36 3.65 -4.71 1.80
CA VAL A 36 4.15 -5.27 3.08
C VAL A 36 3.08 -6.10 3.80
N SER A 37 1.80 -5.79 3.63
CA SER A 37 0.71 -6.42 4.39
C SER A 37 0.24 -7.72 3.76
N CYS A 38 0.17 -8.81 4.53
CA CYS A 38 -0.43 -10.08 4.10
C CYS A 38 -1.91 -9.95 3.70
N LYS A 39 -2.61 -8.91 4.19
CA LYS A 39 -4.02 -8.64 3.84
C LYS A 39 -4.19 -7.93 2.50
N LYS A 40 -3.10 -7.51 1.86
CA LYS A 40 -3.15 -6.75 0.61
C LYS A 40 -2.70 -7.62 -0.57
N PRO A 41 -3.42 -7.55 -1.69
CA PRO A 41 -3.11 -8.36 -2.87
C PRO A 41 -1.93 -7.75 -3.65
N SER A 42 -0.69 -8.14 -3.33
CA SER A 42 0.52 -7.57 -3.97
C SER A 42 0.55 -7.73 -5.49
N LYS A 43 0.03 -8.84 -6.02
CA LYS A 43 -0.01 -9.10 -7.47
C LYS A 43 -0.87 -8.06 -8.17
N GLU A 44 -2.10 -7.88 -7.71
CA GLU A 44 -3.05 -6.93 -8.25
C GLU A 44 -2.58 -5.47 -8.07
N LEU A 45 -1.93 -5.16 -6.94
CA LEU A 45 -1.29 -3.86 -6.73
C LEU A 45 -0.19 -3.58 -7.76
N ASN A 46 0.66 -4.57 -8.03
CA ASN A 46 1.72 -4.47 -9.03
C ASN A 46 1.16 -4.36 -10.45
N GLU A 47 0.10 -5.11 -10.80
CA GLU A 47 -0.57 -4.99 -12.10
C GLU A 47 -1.21 -3.60 -12.31
N ILE A 48 -1.81 -3.03 -11.25
CA ILE A 48 -2.35 -1.67 -11.27
C ILE A 48 -1.22 -0.66 -11.49
N ALA A 49 -0.13 -0.77 -10.75
CA ALA A 49 0.99 0.15 -10.84
C ALA A 49 1.75 0.03 -12.18
N GLU A 50 1.85 -1.17 -12.75
CA GLU A 50 2.39 -1.40 -14.10
C GLU A 50 1.59 -0.65 -15.16
N LYS A 51 0.25 -0.72 -15.10
CA LYS A 51 -0.62 0.02 -16.02
C LYS A 51 -0.43 1.54 -15.88
N LEU A 52 -0.26 2.02 -14.65
CA LEU A 52 0.01 3.44 -14.38
C LEU A 52 1.39 3.87 -14.89
N ALA A 53 2.42 3.04 -14.72
CA ALA A 53 3.79 3.34 -15.15
C ALA A 53 3.87 3.66 -16.65
N LYS A 54 3.04 3.01 -17.48
CA LYS A 54 2.95 3.30 -18.93
C LYS A 54 2.52 4.74 -19.24
N GLN A 55 1.85 5.42 -18.31
CA GLN A 55 1.43 6.81 -18.47
C GLN A 55 2.51 7.81 -18.03
N TYR A 56 3.56 7.36 -17.35
CA TYR A 56 4.60 8.20 -16.75
C TYR A 56 6.01 7.68 -17.14
N PRO A 57 6.46 7.91 -18.38
CA PRO A 57 7.67 7.25 -18.92
C PRO A 57 8.97 7.59 -18.17
N ASN A 58 9.03 8.74 -17.50
CA ASN A 58 10.22 9.22 -16.78
C ASN A 58 10.32 8.72 -15.33
N THR A 59 9.29 8.05 -14.81
CA THR A 59 9.27 7.52 -13.45
C THR A 59 8.93 6.04 -13.53
N LYS A 60 9.90 5.19 -13.18
CA LYS A 60 9.76 3.74 -13.27
C LYS A 60 9.04 3.19 -12.05
N TYR A 61 8.27 2.11 -12.23
CA TYR A 61 7.71 1.39 -11.09
C TYR A 61 8.70 0.35 -10.57
N LEU A 62 9.06 0.45 -9.29
CA LEU A 62 9.78 -0.60 -8.58
C LEU A 62 8.77 -1.62 -8.02
N TYR A 63 8.70 -2.75 -8.71
CA TYR A 63 7.90 -3.90 -8.28
C TYR A 63 8.36 -4.40 -6.92
N SER A 64 7.41 -4.62 -6.02
CA SER A 64 7.69 -5.11 -4.68
C SER A 64 6.68 -6.15 -4.23
N ASP A 65 7.17 -7.10 -3.43
CA ASP A 65 6.34 -7.96 -2.60
C ASP A 65 6.96 -8.06 -1.22
N PHE A 66 6.88 -6.95 -0.48
CA PHE A 66 7.57 -6.79 0.79
C PHE A 66 7.04 -7.68 1.92
N LYS A 67 6.00 -8.50 1.68
CA LYS A 67 5.58 -9.55 2.62
C LYS A 67 6.49 -10.79 2.61
N LYS A 68 7.25 -11.02 1.52
CA LYS A 68 8.20 -12.13 1.43
C LYS A 68 9.31 -11.99 2.49
N ASN A 69 9.97 -13.10 2.83
CA ASN A 69 11.08 -13.14 3.78
C ASN A 69 10.75 -12.48 5.14
N ASN A 70 9.53 -12.70 5.65
CA ASN A 70 9.06 -12.13 6.92
C ASN A 70 9.00 -10.59 6.97
N GLY A 71 8.93 -9.89 5.83
CA GLY A 71 9.00 -8.43 5.83
C GLY A 71 7.90 -7.74 6.63
N GLN A 72 6.69 -8.33 6.73
CA GLN A 72 5.66 -7.81 7.65
C GLN A 72 6.10 -7.89 9.12
N LYS A 73 6.72 -9.01 9.52
CA LYS A 73 7.19 -9.22 10.90
C LYS A 73 8.35 -8.27 11.21
N ILE A 74 9.32 -8.15 10.30
CA ILE A 74 10.42 -7.20 10.44
C ILE A 74 9.88 -5.78 10.63
N GLY A 75 8.90 -5.36 9.82
CA GLY A 75 8.27 -4.05 9.97
C GLY A 75 7.48 -3.87 11.27
N ILE A 76 6.99 -4.94 11.88
CA ILE A 76 6.36 -4.90 13.22
C ILE A 76 7.43 -4.76 14.30
N ASP A 77 8.52 -5.51 14.21
CA ASP A 77 9.59 -5.53 15.20
C ASP A 77 10.32 -4.17 15.23
N ILE A 78 10.65 -3.60 14.07
CA ILE A 78 11.18 -2.23 13.94
C ILE A 78 10.22 -1.23 14.60
N ALA A 79 8.93 -1.30 14.30
CA ALA A 79 7.99 -0.35 14.88
C ALA A 79 7.86 -0.46 16.40
N LYS A 80 8.06 -1.65 16.98
CA LYS A 80 8.11 -1.83 18.44
C LYS A 80 9.39 -1.25 19.04
N GLU A 81 10.53 -1.54 18.42
CA GLU A 81 11.86 -1.06 18.84
C GLU A 81 11.89 0.48 18.90
N TYR A 82 11.39 1.13 17.86
CA TYR A 82 11.36 2.59 17.75
C TYR A 82 10.09 3.23 18.35
N GLN A 83 9.23 2.46 19.03
CA GLN A 83 7.97 2.93 19.62
C GLN A 83 7.08 3.72 18.64
N LEU A 84 7.07 3.30 17.37
CA LEU A 84 6.32 3.97 16.31
C LEU A 84 4.82 3.68 16.42
N TYR A 85 4.02 4.72 16.21
CA TYR A 85 2.57 4.56 16.07
C TYR A 85 2.25 3.63 14.90
N ARG A 86 1.39 2.63 15.17
CA ARG A 86 0.87 1.71 14.16
C ARG A 86 -0.64 1.77 14.11
N GLN A 87 -1.17 2.29 13.01
CA GLN A 87 -2.59 2.25 12.74
C GLN A 87 -3.05 0.80 12.52
N ASN A 88 -4.16 0.41 13.15
CA ASN A 88 -4.74 -0.93 13.09
C ASN A 88 -5.98 -1.03 12.19
N TYR A 89 -6.20 -0.03 11.33
CA TYR A 89 -7.26 0.05 10.32
C TYR A 89 -6.74 0.75 9.07
N CYS A 90 -7.41 0.60 7.92
CA CYS A 90 -6.93 1.06 6.61
C CYS A 90 -7.14 2.57 6.35
N GLY A 91 -7.70 3.31 7.30
CA GLY A 91 -8.06 4.73 7.15
C GLY A 91 -9.45 4.99 6.55
N CYS A 92 -10.18 3.97 6.09
CA CYS A 92 -11.54 4.13 5.57
C CYS A 92 -12.61 3.87 6.65
N LEU A 93 -13.78 4.50 6.51
CA LEU A 93 -14.89 4.37 7.46
C LEU A 93 -15.33 2.90 7.67
N PRO A 94 -15.44 2.04 6.64
CA PRO A 94 -15.76 0.63 6.85
C PRO A 94 -14.73 -0.10 7.73
N SER A 95 -13.43 0.14 7.50
CA SER A 95 -12.35 -0.50 8.26
C SER A 95 -12.31 0.01 9.71
N LEU A 96 -12.58 1.31 9.92
CA LEU A 96 -12.72 1.88 11.26
C LEU A 96 -13.88 1.26 12.03
N ASN A 97 -15.04 1.11 11.38
CA ASN A 97 -16.22 0.52 12.01
C ASN A 97 -16.00 -0.96 12.36
N GLU A 98 -15.35 -1.73 11.49
CA GLU A 98 -14.93 -3.11 11.79
C GLU A 98 -13.98 -3.16 12.98
N ARG A 99 -13.01 -2.24 13.07
CA ARG A 99 -12.07 -2.18 14.19
C ARG A 99 -12.77 -1.85 15.50
N LYS A 100 -13.68 -0.88 15.51
CA LYS A 100 -14.46 -0.50 16.71
C LYS A 100 -15.25 -1.68 17.28
N LYS A 101 -15.84 -2.52 16.41
CA LYS A 101 -16.57 -3.73 16.82
C LYS A 101 -15.68 -4.81 17.45
N GLN A 102 -14.39 -4.84 17.13
CA GLN A 102 -13.43 -5.82 17.69
C GLN A 102 -12.86 -5.37 19.05
N THR A 103 -12.99 -4.09 19.38
CA THR A 103 -12.47 -3.48 20.62
C THR A 103 -13.56 -3.16 21.63
N ALA A 104 -14.84 -3.33 21.25
CA ALA A 104 -15.99 -3.26 22.12
C ALA A 104 -16.29 -4.65 22.67
#